data_AF-A0A0P1B327-F1
#
_entry.id   AF-A0A0P1B327-F1
#
_cell.length_a   1.000
_cell.length_b   1.000
_cell.length_c   1.000
_cell.angle_alpha   90.00
_cell.angle_beta   90.00
_cell.angle_gamma   90.00
#
_symmetry.space_group_name_H-M   'P 1'
#
loop_
_entity.id
_entity.type
_entity.pdbx_description
1 polymer ?
#
loop_
_entity_poly.entity_id
_entity_poly.type
_entity_poly.pdbx_seq_one_letter_code
_entity_poly.pdbx_strand_id
1 'polypeptide(L)'
;MAGKRWQQQRQEIRNKGVKIIGFQVRSATSAAGAGSTNNLLQYSTRACWQSYVSPTETLILALETKALLSEIQILNKNACTVSVSVAVQNKQRSYIHVTRMENLPHNREVRVLMPFFPCNFVRLHFEQKALPYIAVYAIQPLGISSDDIEAECGPALCTILNQTTENLLFGSSLRASQSFMDCLSAHYSGSPEWMASRRKYLLDERIARLEAALFD
;
A
#
# COMPACT_ATOMS: atom_id res chain seq x y z
N MET A 1 -23.87 2.97 -31.63
CA MET A 1 -24.37 2.34 -30.37
C MET A 1 -23.67 1.03 -29.99
N ALA A 2 -23.01 0.30 -30.89
CA ALA A 2 -22.33 -0.96 -30.56
C ALA A 2 -21.11 -0.82 -29.62
N GLY A 3 -20.33 0.27 -29.70
CA GLY A 3 -19.09 0.43 -28.91
C GLY A 3 -19.27 0.52 -27.39
N LYS A 4 -20.38 1.09 -26.91
CA LYS A 4 -20.65 1.22 -25.47
C LYS A 4 -20.97 -0.12 -24.80
N ARG A 5 -21.63 -1.03 -25.53
CA ARG A 5 -22.02 -2.36 -25.04
C ARG A 5 -20.81 -3.27 -24.83
N TRP A 6 -19.84 -3.24 -25.76
CA TRP A 6 -18.57 -3.97 -25.62
C TRP A 6 -17.69 -3.45 -24.49
N GLN A 7 -17.69 -2.14 -24.25
CA GLN A 7 -16.95 -1.55 -23.12
C GLN A 7 -17.59 -1.91 -21.78
N GLN A 8 -18.92 -1.80 -21.66
CA GLN A 8 -19.65 -2.23 -20.46
C GLN A 8 -19.43 -3.71 -20.15
N GLN A 9 -19.53 -4.58 -21.16
CA GLN A 9 -19.35 -6.02 -20.97
C GLN A 9 -17.92 -6.38 -20.57
N ARG A 10 -16.90 -5.68 -21.11
CA ARG A 10 -15.50 -5.85 -20.64
C ARG A 10 -15.31 -5.36 -19.21
N GLN A 11 -16.00 -4.30 -18.81
CA GLN A 11 -15.91 -3.75 -17.46
C GLN A 11 -16.59 -4.67 -16.44
N GLU A 12 -17.72 -5.27 -16.80
CA GLU A 12 -18.40 -6.29 -15.99
C GLU A 12 -17.56 -7.55 -15.82
N ILE A 13 -16.91 -8.04 -16.89
CA ILE A 13 -15.99 -9.19 -16.80
C ILE A 13 -14.79 -8.85 -15.91
N ARG A 14 -14.23 -7.63 -16.03
CA ARG A 14 -13.09 -7.18 -15.23
C ARG A 14 -13.42 -7.02 -13.74
N ASN A 15 -14.67 -6.70 -13.43
CA ASN A 15 -15.13 -6.47 -12.05
C ASN A 15 -15.68 -7.73 -11.39
N LYS A 16 -15.65 -8.89 -12.07
CA LYS A 16 -16.07 -10.16 -11.49
C LYS A 16 -15.18 -10.50 -10.30
N GLY A 17 -15.75 -10.57 -9.11
CA GLY A 17 -15.04 -10.85 -7.86
C GLY A 17 -14.56 -9.61 -7.08
N VAL A 18 -14.74 -8.39 -7.61
CA VAL A 18 -14.43 -7.16 -6.88
C VAL A 18 -15.49 -6.92 -5.80
N LYS A 19 -15.06 -6.82 -4.55
CA LYS A 19 -15.89 -6.59 -3.37
C LYS A 19 -15.35 -5.40 -2.58
N ILE A 20 -16.17 -4.91 -1.66
CA ILE A 20 -15.75 -3.92 -0.67
C ILE A 20 -14.78 -4.59 0.30
N ILE A 21 -13.62 -3.97 0.50
CA ILE A 21 -12.63 -4.43 1.47
C ILE A 21 -12.80 -3.63 2.75
N GLY A 22 -12.98 -4.31 3.87
CA GLY A 22 -13.01 -3.67 5.18
C GLY A 22 -11.67 -3.04 5.52
N PHE A 23 -11.68 -1.96 6.30
CA PHE A 23 -10.45 -1.29 6.71
C PHE A 23 -10.60 -0.65 8.09
N GLN A 24 -9.45 -0.36 8.70
CA GLN A 24 -9.32 0.39 9.93
C GLN A 24 -8.38 1.58 9.71
N VAL A 25 -8.68 2.73 10.31
CA VAL A 25 -7.80 3.90 10.24
C VAL A 25 -6.68 3.72 11.26
N ARG A 26 -5.46 3.47 10.78
CA ARG A 26 -4.27 3.28 11.63
C ARG A 26 -3.73 4.59 12.18
N SER A 27 -3.71 5.62 11.35
CA SER A 27 -3.25 6.94 11.74
C SER A 27 -3.88 8.01 10.87
N ALA A 28 -4.21 9.14 11.49
CA ALA A 28 -4.54 10.38 10.84
C ALA A 28 -3.59 11.45 11.39
N THR A 29 -3.07 12.33 10.54
CA THR A 29 -2.24 13.46 11.02
C THR A 29 -3.03 14.37 11.97
N SER A 30 -4.36 14.39 11.84
CA SER A 30 -5.27 15.31 12.53
C SER A 30 -6.65 14.67 12.66
N ALA A 31 -7.30 14.80 13.81
CA ALA A 31 -8.72 14.43 13.99
C ALA A 31 -9.39 15.44 14.92
N ALA A 32 -10.24 16.31 14.36
CA ALA A 32 -10.98 17.31 15.13
C ALA A 32 -12.09 16.67 15.97
N GLY A 33 -12.36 17.24 17.16
CA GLY A 33 -13.24 16.69 18.21
C GLY A 33 -14.71 16.37 17.88
N ALA A 34 -15.16 16.56 16.63
CA ALA A 34 -16.47 16.10 16.13
C ALA A 34 -16.38 15.14 14.91
N GLY A 35 -15.20 15.02 14.30
CA GLY A 35 -14.92 14.18 13.13
C GLY A 35 -14.04 13.00 13.50
N SER A 36 -14.60 12.04 14.24
CA SER A 36 -13.90 10.78 14.51
C SER A 36 -13.54 10.09 13.20
N THR A 37 -12.37 9.46 13.14
CA THR A 37 -11.94 8.64 11.99
C THR A 37 -12.91 7.49 11.71
N ASN A 38 -13.72 7.10 12.69
CA ASN A 38 -14.79 6.11 12.54
C ASN A 38 -15.89 6.58 11.56
N ASN A 39 -16.08 7.89 11.39
CA ASN A 39 -17.06 8.42 10.43
C ASN A 39 -16.71 8.04 8.99
N LEU A 40 -15.41 7.81 8.69
CA LEU A 40 -14.96 7.39 7.36
C LEU A 40 -15.40 5.96 6.98
N LEU A 41 -15.66 5.12 7.99
CA LEU A 41 -16.06 3.71 7.81
C LEU A 41 -17.51 3.59 7.36
N GLN A 42 -18.36 4.54 7.76
CA GLN A 42 -19.76 4.55 7.37
C GLN A 42 -19.92 5.32 6.06
N TYR A 43 -20.31 4.62 4.99
CA TYR A 43 -20.52 5.22 3.68
C TYR A 43 -21.80 6.09 3.64
N SER A 44 -21.73 7.31 4.19
CA SER A 44 -22.84 8.25 4.32
C SER A 44 -22.38 9.70 4.30
N THR A 45 -23.24 10.61 3.84
CA THR A 45 -23.02 12.07 3.91
C THR A 45 -23.43 12.70 5.24
N ARG A 46 -23.99 11.92 6.18
CA ARG A 46 -24.55 12.42 7.45
C ARG A 46 -23.46 12.84 8.46
N ALA A 47 -22.33 12.17 8.42
CA ALA A 47 -21.17 12.44 9.25
C ALA A 47 -19.93 12.55 8.35
N CYS A 48 -18.92 13.28 8.79
CA CYS A 48 -17.65 13.36 8.09
C CYS A 48 -16.49 13.31 9.07
N TRP A 49 -15.34 12.83 8.61
CA TRP A 49 -14.07 13.15 9.23
C TRP A 49 -13.64 14.54 8.77
N GLN A 50 -13.04 15.28 9.70
CA GLN A 50 -12.57 16.64 9.47
C GLN A 50 -11.25 16.84 10.19
N SER A 51 -10.31 17.47 9.51
CA SER A 51 -9.05 17.92 10.11
C SER A 51 -9.22 19.21 10.89
N TYR A 52 -8.28 19.51 11.78
CA TYR A 52 -8.26 20.76 12.54
C TYR A 52 -8.15 22.00 11.64
N VAL A 53 -6.92 22.49 11.40
CA VAL A 53 -6.63 23.67 10.59
C VAL A 53 -5.38 23.38 9.77
N SER A 54 -5.44 22.30 9.00
CA SER A 54 -4.35 21.91 8.10
C SER A 54 -4.84 21.89 6.66
N PRO A 55 -4.14 22.56 5.73
CA PRO A 55 -4.40 22.47 4.30
C PRO A 55 -3.92 21.14 3.71
N THR A 56 -3.16 20.33 4.46
CA THR A 56 -2.67 19.03 4.00
C THR A 56 -2.84 17.98 5.10
N GLU A 57 -3.35 16.82 4.72
CA GLU A 57 -3.68 15.77 5.68
C GLU A 57 -3.34 14.40 5.12
N THR A 58 -2.93 13.50 6.01
CA THR A 58 -2.59 12.13 5.63
C THR A 58 -3.38 11.14 6.47
N LEU A 59 -4.04 10.21 5.79
CA LEU A 59 -4.75 9.08 6.36
C LEU A 59 -4.04 7.79 5.96
N ILE A 60 -3.77 6.93 6.93
CA ILE A 60 -3.27 5.58 6.71
C ILE A 60 -4.38 4.59 7.07
N LEU A 61 -4.82 3.85 6.07
CA LEU A 61 -5.82 2.80 6.17
C LEU A 61 -5.08 1.45 6.20
N ALA A 62 -5.39 0.62 7.19
CA ALA A 62 -5.04 -0.80 7.19
C ALA A 62 -6.25 -1.58 6.70
N LEU A 63 -6.08 -2.32 5.62
CA LEU A 63 -7.09 -3.26 5.15
C LEU A 63 -7.23 -4.40 6.17
N GLU A 64 -8.43 -4.92 6.36
CA GLU A 64 -8.67 -6.05 7.26
C GLU A 64 -7.98 -7.32 6.75
N THR A 65 -7.97 -7.50 5.44
CA THR A 65 -7.31 -8.58 4.73
C THR A 65 -6.39 -8.01 3.67
N LYS A 66 -5.28 -8.69 3.37
CA LYS A 66 -4.48 -8.37 2.18
C LYS A 66 -5.38 -8.49 0.94
N ALA A 67 -5.30 -7.54 0.03
CA ALA A 67 -6.19 -7.52 -1.13
C ALA A 67 -5.48 -7.00 -2.38
N LEU A 68 -5.98 -7.41 -3.55
CA LEU A 68 -5.71 -6.77 -4.82
C LEU A 68 -6.66 -5.58 -4.98
N LEU A 69 -6.19 -4.40 -4.61
CA LEU A 69 -6.97 -3.17 -4.62
C LEU A 69 -7.11 -2.64 -6.04
N SER A 70 -8.36 -2.51 -6.52
CA SER A 70 -8.68 -2.08 -7.88
C SER A 70 -9.27 -0.68 -7.96
N GLU A 71 -9.95 -0.26 -6.90
CA GLU A 71 -10.64 1.02 -6.84
C GLU A 71 -10.69 1.54 -5.40
N ILE A 72 -10.63 2.86 -5.24
CA ILE A 72 -10.96 3.52 -3.99
C ILE A 72 -12.06 4.55 -4.29
N GLN A 73 -13.21 4.37 -3.67
CA GLN A 73 -14.31 5.33 -3.71
C GLN A 73 -14.18 6.28 -2.53
N ILE A 74 -14.14 7.58 -2.83
CA ILE A 74 -13.99 8.63 -1.83
C ILE A 74 -15.20 9.55 -1.95
N LEU A 75 -16.00 9.63 -0.89
CA LEU A 75 -17.09 10.58 -0.81
C LEU A 75 -16.53 11.91 -0.31
N ASN A 76 -16.12 12.75 -1.25
CA ASN A 76 -15.39 13.97 -0.98
C ASN A 76 -16.34 15.08 -0.50
N LYS A 77 -15.97 15.78 0.57
CA LYS A 77 -16.67 17.00 0.99
C LYS A 77 -16.04 18.22 0.34
N ASN A 78 -14.76 18.47 0.60
CA ASN A 78 -14.10 19.69 0.16
C ASN A 78 -12.67 19.55 -0.35
N ALA A 79 -12.02 18.39 -0.25
CA ALA A 79 -10.62 18.21 -0.66
C ALA A 79 -10.44 18.54 -2.15
N CYS A 80 -9.35 19.20 -2.52
CA CYS A 80 -9.04 19.56 -3.91
C CYS A 80 -8.18 18.50 -4.61
N THR A 81 -7.27 17.87 -3.88
CA THR A 81 -6.38 16.83 -4.43
C THR A 81 -6.36 15.61 -3.53
N VAL A 82 -6.12 14.44 -4.14
CA VAL A 82 -5.85 13.20 -3.41
C VAL A 82 -4.72 12.46 -4.09
N SER A 83 -3.71 12.09 -3.30
CA SER A 83 -2.60 11.24 -3.69
C SER A 83 -2.74 9.90 -2.98
N VAL A 84 -2.72 8.81 -3.75
CA VAL A 84 -2.86 7.45 -3.26
C VAL A 84 -1.51 6.77 -3.31
N SER A 85 -1.05 6.28 -2.16
CA SER A 85 0.10 5.38 -2.07
C SER A 85 -0.31 4.06 -1.44
N VAL A 86 0.28 2.95 -1.87
CA VAL A 86 -0.04 1.60 -1.36
C VAL A 86 1.20 0.92 -0.82
N ALA A 87 1.02 0.03 0.16
CA ALA A 87 2.10 -0.77 0.73
C ALA A 87 1.61 -2.14 1.23
N VAL A 88 2.50 -3.13 1.28
CA VAL A 88 2.24 -4.41 1.95
C VAL A 88 2.54 -4.33 3.45
N GLN A 89 3.53 -3.54 3.84
CA GLN A 89 3.94 -3.34 5.23
C GLN A 89 3.80 -1.86 5.63
N ASN A 90 3.41 -1.60 6.87
CA ASN A 90 3.33 -0.24 7.40
C ASN A 90 4.71 0.31 7.80
N LYS A 91 5.59 0.49 6.81
CA LYS A 91 6.88 1.16 6.97
C LYS A 91 6.92 2.35 6.02
N GLN A 92 7.49 3.47 6.45
CA GLN A 92 7.45 4.71 5.67
C GLN A 92 8.07 4.56 4.26
N ARG A 93 9.14 3.75 4.13
CA ARG A 93 9.82 3.45 2.86
C ARG A 93 9.10 2.41 2.00
N SER A 94 8.07 1.76 2.51
CA SER A 94 7.34 0.70 1.81
C SER A 94 6.16 1.20 0.98
N TYR A 95 5.79 2.48 1.12
CA TYR A 95 4.68 3.08 0.38
C TYR A 95 5.11 3.52 -1.02
N ILE A 96 4.40 3.03 -2.02
CA ILE A 96 4.60 3.38 -3.42
C ILE A 96 3.45 4.23 -3.88
N HIS A 97 3.80 5.38 -4.46
CA HIS A 97 2.83 6.29 -5.03
C HIS A 97 2.23 5.68 -6.30
N VAL A 98 0.90 5.56 -6.34
CA VAL A 98 0.19 4.95 -7.47
C VAL A 98 -0.40 6.01 -8.38
N THR A 99 -1.13 6.96 -7.81
CA THR A 99 -1.85 7.97 -8.59
C THR A 99 -2.12 9.21 -7.76
N ARG A 100 -2.23 10.34 -8.45
CA ARG A 100 -2.65 11.62 -7.91
C ARG A 100 -3.79 12.15 -8.76
N MET A 101 -4.89 12.52 -8.10
CA MET A 101 -6.01 13.21 -8.73
C MET A 101 -6.05 14.65 -8.26
N GLU A 102 -6.29 15.54 -9.20
CA GLU A 102 -6.43 16.98 -8.96
C GLU A 102 -7.84 17.45 -9.30
N ASN A 103 -8.25 18.58 -8.73
CA ASN A 103 -9.56 19.20 -8.95
C ASN A 103 -10.73 18.26 -8.63
N LEU A 104 -10.65 17.60 -7.49
CA LEU A 104 -11.71 16.72 -7.01
C LEU A 104 -13.03 17.49 -6.87
N PRO A 105 -14.15 16.94 -7.35
CA PRO A 105 -15.45 17.56 -7.16
C PRO A 105 -15.84 17.58 -5.68
N HIS A 106 -16.37 18.71 -5.23
CA HIS A 106 -16.87 18.87 -3.86
C HIS A 106 -18.25 18.22 -3.70
N ASN A 107 -18.53 17.67 -2.52
CA ASN A 107 -19.78 16.98 -2.18
C ASN A 107 -20.19 15.91 -3.21
N ARG A 108 -19.21 15.21 -3.78
CA ARG A 108 -19.42 14.14 -4.75
C ARG A 108 -18.50 12.96 -4.49
N GLU A 109 -18.96 11.79 -4.93
CA GLU A 109 -18.13 10.60 -4.98
C GLU A 109 -17.07 10.73 -6.07
N VAL A 110 -15.85 10.34 -5.73
CA VAL A 110 -14.72 10.24 -6.64
C VAL A 110 -14.22 8.81 -6.64
N ARG A 111 -14.01 8.27 -7.83
CA ARG A 111 -13.50 6.91 -8.05
C ARG A 111 -12.05 6.97 -8.50
N VAL A 112 -11.16 6.46 -7.67
CA VAL A 112 -9.75 6.31 -8.00
C VAL A 112 -9.52 4.89 -8.51
N LEU A 113 -9.39 4.74 -9.83
CA LEU A 113 -9.16 3.44 -10.47
C LEU A 113 -7.66 3.10 -10.50
N MET A 114 -7.35 1.83 -10.28
CA MET A 114 -5.98 1.33 -10.29
C MET A 114 -5.89 -0.11 -10.82
N PRO A 115 -4.75 -0.52 -11.41
CA PRO A 115 -4.56 -1.82 -12.05
C PRO A 115 -4.33 -2.97 -11.04
N PHE A 116 -5.24 -3.15 -10.08
CA PHE A 116 -5.20 -4.23 -9.08
C PHE A 116 -3.86 -4.31 -8.32
N PHE A 117 -3.60 -3.31 -7.48
CA PHE A 117 -2.39 -3.30 -6.68
C PHE A 117 -2.52 -4.17 -5.43
N PRO A 118 -1.59 -5.11 -5.18
CA PRO A 118 -1.62 -5.91 -3.98
C PRO A 118 -1.10 -5.09 -2.79
N CYS A 119 -1.93 -4.91 -1.77
CA CYS A 119 -1.56 -4.13 -0.61
C CYS A 119 -2.29 -4.58 0.67
N ASN A 120 -1.77 -4.14 1.80
CA ASN A 120 -2.42 -4.23 3.10
C ASN A 120 -2.63 -2.83 3.72
N PHE A 121 -1.86 -1.85 3.26
CA PHE A 121 -1.95 -0.47 3.71
C PHE A 121 -2.16 0.47 2.53
N VAL A 122 -3.01 1.45 2.74
CA VAL A 122 -3.30 2.52 1.79
C VAL A 122 -3.08 3.85 2.50
N ARG A 123 -2.21 4.68 1.94
CA ARG A 123 -1.99 6.05 2.39
C ARG A 123 -2.67 7.00 1.43
N LEU A 124 -3.63 7.75 1.95
CA LEU A 124 -4.32 8.82 1.25
C LEU A 124 -3.77 10.15 1.76
N HIS A 125 -3.24 10.95 0.85
CA HIS A 125 -2.77 12.29 1.14
C HIS A 125 -3.68 13.30 0.45
N PHE A 126 -4.38 14.10 1.25
CA PHE A 126 -5.33 15.10 0.80
C PHE A 126 -4.72 16.49 0.90
N GLU A 127 -4.99 17.34 -0.07
CA GLU A 127 -4.62 18.75 -0.01
C GLU A 127 -5.81 19.66 -0.35
N GLN A 128 -5.80 20.82 0.28
CA GLN A 128 -6.77 21.89 0.11
C GLN A 128 -6.08 23.20 -0.20
N LYS A 129 -6.60 23.92 -1.20
CA LYS A 129 -6.04 25.23 -1.60
C LYS A 129 -6.78 26.43 -1.02
N ALA A 130 -8.11 26.33 -0.88
CA ALA A 130 -8.96 27.49 -0.58
C ALA A 130 -9.49 27.55 0.86
N LEU A 131 -9.67 26.39 1.50
CA LEU A 131 -10.22 26.29 2.86
C LEU A 131 -9.11 25.89 3.84
N PRO A 132 -9.19 26.33 5.10
CA PRO A 132 -8.16 26.06 6.09
C PRO A 132 -8.25 24.65 6.70
N TYR A 133 -9.20 23.82 6.26
CA TYR A 133 -9.40 22.46 6.74
C TYR A 133 -9.84 21.52 5.61
N ILE A 134 -9.61 20.22 5.82
CA ILE A 134 -10.03 19.14 4.93
C ILE A 134 -11.13 18.34 5.62
N ALA A 135 -12.12 17.93 4.85
CA ALA A 135 -13.17 17.05 5.30
C ALA A 135 -13.53 16.03 4.21
N VAL A 136 -13.79 14.81 4.66
CA VAL A 136 -14.17 13.67 3.81
C VAL A 136 -15.31 12.95 4.51
N TYR A 137 -16.38 12.64 3.77
CA TYR A 137 -17.54 11.95 4.33
C TYR A 137 -17.21 10.48 4.61
N ALA A 138 -16.75 9.76 3.59
CA ALA A 138 -16.49 8.33 3.68
C ALA A 138 -15.42 7.89 2.67
N ILE A 139 -14.80 6.76 2.95
CA ILE A 139 -13.87 6.07 2.05
C ILE A 139 -14.28 4.61 1.95
N GLN A 140 -14.20 4.04 0.76
CA GLN A 140 -14.51 2.65 0.51
C GLN A 140 -13.48 2.07 -0.47
N PRO A 141 -12.54 1.23 0.01
CA PRO A 141 -11.65 0.47 -0.87
C PRO A 141 -12.40 -0.73 -1.47
N LEU A 142 -12.17 -0.97 -2.75
CA LEU A 142 -12.71 -2.12 -3.49
C LEU A 142 -11.58 -2.91 -4.14
N GLY A 143 -11.70 -4.23 -4.10
CA GLY A 143 -10.71 -5.13 -4.64
C GLY A 143 -11.10 -6.59 -4.47
N ILE A 144 -10.14 -7.47 -4.67
CA ILE A 144 -10.30 -8.91 -4.44
C ILE A 144 -9.51 -9.27 -3.19
N SER A 145 -10.17 -9.87 -2.20
CA SER A 145 -9.50 -10.31 -0.97
C SER A 145 -8.55 -11.46 -1.26
N SER A 146 -7.46 -11.54 -0.51
CA SER A 146 -6.52 -12.68 -0.58
C SER A 146 -7.23 -13.99 -0.28
N ASP A 147 -8.19 -13.99 0.64
CA ASP A 147 -8.95 -15.17 1.05
C ASP A 147 -9.82 -15.70 -0.11
N ASP A 148 -10.47 -14.81 -0.86
CA ASP A 148 -11.22 -15.18 -2.07
C ASP A 148 -10.29 -15.75 -3.14
N ILE A 149 -9.09 -15.18 -3.31
CA ILE A 149 -8.10 -15.67 -4.27
C ILE A 149 -7.59 -17.07 -3.86
N GLU A 150 -7.31 -17.28 -2.58
CA GLU A 150 -6.91 -18.59 -2.07
C GLU A 150 -8.01 -19.64 -2.25
N ALA A 151 -9.27 -19.27 -2.04
CA ALA A 151 -10.41 -20.16 -2.21
C ALA A 151 -10.64 -20.54 -3.68
N GLU A 152 -10.52 -19.59 -4.62
CA GLU A 152 -10.76 -19.84 -6.05
C GLU A 152 -9.57 -20.48 -6.77
N CYS A 153 -8.34 -20.11 -6.37
CA CYS A 153 -7.12 -20.39 -7.13
C CYS A 153 -6.08 -21.22 -6.35
N GLY A 154 -6.31 -21.47 -5.06
CA GLY A 154 -5.40 -22.20 -4.18
C GLY A 154 -4.24 -21.36 -3.60
N PRO A 155 -3.56 -21.88 -2.55
CA PRO A 155 -2.55 -21.15 -1.78
C PRO A 155 -1.27 -20.84 -2.57
N ALA A 156 -0.98 -21.61 -3.62
CA ALA A 156 0.19 -21.40 -4.47
C ALA A 156 0.11 -20.07 -5.23
N LEU A 157 -1.08 -19.70 -5.74
CA LEU A 157 -1.27 -18.45 -6.46
C LEU A 157 -1.27 -17.23 -5.54
N CYS A 158 -1.80 -17.35 -4.32
CA CYS A 158 -1.65 -16.31 -3.31
C CYS A 158 -0.17 -16.07 -2.96
N THR A 159 0.61 -17.14 -2.80
CA THR A 159 2.06 -17.04 -2.54
C THR A 159 2.77 -16.32 -3.68
N ILE A 160 2.47 -16.68 -4.93
CA ILE A 160 3.04 -16.02 -6.11
C ILE A 160 2.61 -14.55 -6.19
N LEU A 161 1.34 -14.23 -5.91
CA LEU A 161 0.90 -12.85 -5.85
C LEU A 161 1.68 -12.10 -4.79
N ASN A 162 1.82 -12.65 -3.59
CA ASN A 162 2.57 -12.03 -2.51
C ASN A 162 4.04 -11.77 -2.89
N GLN A 163 4.72 -12.75 -3.48
CA GLN A 163 6.11 -12.64 -3.92
C GLN A 163 6.27 -11.68 -5.11
N THR A 164 5.40 -11.78 -6.11
CA THR A 164 5.38 -10.91 -7.29
C THR A 164 5.05 -9.47 -6.90
N THR A 165 4.17 -9.28 -5.92
CA THR A 165 3.87 -7.97 -5.33
C THR A 165 5.13 -7.34 -4.81
N GLU A 166 5.87 -8.03 -3.95
CA GLU A 166 7.10 -7.50 -3.37
C GLU A 166 8.11 -7.15 -4.46
N ASN A 167 8.21 -7.98 -5.50
CA ASN A 167 9.11 -7.73 -6.62
C ASN A 167 8.65 -6.58 -7.52
N LEU A 168 7.35 -6.36 -7.71
CA LEU A 168 6.80 -5.24 -8.48
C LEU A 168 6.90 -3.93 -7.71
N LEU A 169 6.64 -3.99 -6.40
CA LEU A 169 6.66 -2.83 -5.52
C LEU A 169 8.09 -2.38 -5.20
N PHE A 170 9.02 -3.32 -5.04
CA PHE A 170 10.38 -3.05 -4.59
C PHE A 170 11.45 -3.34 -5.66
N GLY A 171 11.10 -3.87 -6.82
CA GLY A 171 12.05 -4.32 -7.84
C GLY A 171 12.85 -5.55 -7.40
N SER A 172 13.54 -6.20 -8.35
CA SER A 172 14.49 -7.30 -8.04
C SER A 172 15.72 -6.83 -7.24
N SER A 173 15.94 -5.52 -7.12
CA SER A 173 17.13 -4.90 -6.54
C SER A 173 17.02 -4.55 -5.04
N LEU A 174 15.82 -4.50 -4.44
CA LEU A 174 15.67 -4.17 -3.02
C LEU A 174 15.77 -5.37 -2.07
N ARG A 175 15.55 -6.61 -2.53
CA ARG A 175 15.85 -7.79 -1.69
C ARG A 175 17.36 -7.97 -1.45
N ALA A 176 18.20 -7.55 -2.40
CA ALA A 176 19.66 -7.63 -2.27
C ALA A 176 20.27 -6.47 -1.45
N SER A 177 19.51 -5.40 -1.16
CA SER A 177 20.01 -4.20 -0.47
C SER A 177 19.28 -3.87 0.84
N GLN A 178 18.23 -4.61 1.20
CA GLN A 178 17.67 -4.52 2.56
C GLN A 178 18.39 -5.50 3.46
N SER A 179 19.09 -4.97 4.47
CA SER A 179 19.60 -5.72 5.61
C SER A 179 18.42 -6.36 6.35
N PHE A 180 18.07 -7.58 5.94
CA PHE A 180 17.15 -8.39 6.69
C PHE A 180 17.84 -8.72 8.02
N MET A 181 17.30 -8.22 9.12
CA MET A 181 17.73 -8.63 10.45
C MET A 181 17.69 -10.15 10.51
N ASP A 182 18.87 -10.78 10.59
CA ASP A 182 18.95 -12.16 11.05
C ASP A 182 18.36 -12.16 12.46
N CYS A 183 17.26 -12.88 12.65
CA CYS A 183 16.56 -13.00 13.94
C CYS A 183 17.42 -13.66 15.04
N LEU A 184 18.66 -14.01 14.74
CA LEU A 184 19.66 -14.58 15.66
C LEU A 184 20.90 -13.69 15.86
N SER A 185 20.94 -12.48 15.28
CA SER A 185 22.11 -11.59 15.32
C SER A 185 21.71 -10.15 15.63
N ALA A 186 22.26 -9.60 16.72
CA ALA A 186 22.11 -8.18 17.08
C ALA A 186 22.85 -7.21 16.12
N HIS A 187 23.54 -7.73 15.11
CA HIS A 187 24.22 -6.93 14.10
C HIS A 187 23.46 -6.94 12.78
N TYR A 188 23.29 -5.74 12.20
CA TYR A 188 22.78 -5.53 10.85
C TYR A 188 23.67 -6.28 9.85
N SER A 189 23.16 -7.40 9.33
CA SER A 189 23.82 -8.11 8.23
C SER A 189 23.92 -7.17 7.02
N GLY A 190 25.12 -7.04 6.44
CA GLY A 190 25.37 -6.15 5.30
C GLY A 190 25.73 -4.70 5.63
N SER A 191 25.89 -4.29 6.89
CA SER A 191 26.53 -3.01 7.20
C SER A 191 28.01 -3.02 6.74
N PRO A 192 28.60 -1.85 6.41
CA PRO A 192 30.03 -1.77 6.06
C PRO A 192 30.94 -2.37 7.13
N GLU A 193 30.57 -2.22 8.40
CA GLU A 193 31.28 -2.78 9.56
C GLU A 193 31.16 -4.31 9.62
N TRP A 194 29.97 -4.86 9.35
CA TRP A 194 29.74 -6.30 9.28
C TRP A 194 30.52 -6.94 8.12
N MET A 195 30.54 -6.27 6.96
CA MET A 195 31.33 -6.71 5.81
C MET A 195 32.84 -6.64 6.08
N ALA A 196 33.31 -5.61 6.80
CA ALA A 196 34.71 -5.50 7.19
C ALA A 196 35.14 -6.63 8.14
N SER A 197 34.27 -7.01 9.09
CA SER A 197 34.51 -8.12 10.02
C SER A 197 34.56 -9.48 9.32
N ARG A 198 33.61 -9.77 8.40
CA ARG A 198 33.59 -11.04 7.65
C ARG A 198 34.68 -11.16 6.58
N ARG A 199 35.18 -10.05 6.03
CA ARG A 199 36.25 -10.08 5.00
C ARG A 199 37.53 -10.74 5.52
N LYS A 200 37.90 -10.53 6.79
CA LYS A 200 39.08 -11.19 7.38
C LYS A 200 38.89 -12.71 7.42
N TYR A 201 37.75 -13.16 7.96
CA TYR A 201 37.44 -14.59 8.07
C TYR A 201 37.42 -15.30 6.70
N LEU A 202 36.82 -14.68 5.67
CA LEU A 202 36.75 -15.25 4.33
C LEU A 202 38.09 -15.27 3.59
N LEU A 203 38.99 -14.32 3.88
CA LEU A 203 40.35 -14.33 3.35
C LEU A 203 41.16 -15.45 4.00
N ASP A 204 41.04 -15.62 5.32
CA ASP A 204 41.74 -16.68 6.06
C ASP A 204 41.28 -18.08 5.62
N GLU A 205 39.99 -18.29 5.38
CA GLU A 205 39.46 -19.57 4.87
C GLU A 205 39.93 -19.87 3.44
N ARG A 206 40.08 -18.82 2.61
CA ARG A 206 40.59 -18.96 1.24
C ARG A 206 42.10 -19.21 1.20
N ILE A 207 42.85 -18.59 2.10
CA ILE A 207 44.29 -18.84 2.29
C ILE A 207 44.50 -20.26 2.79
N ALA A 208 43.75 -20.71 3.81
CA ALA A 208 43.85 -22.07 4.33
C ALA A 208 43.52 -23.14 3.27
N ARG A 209 42.55 -22.89 2.37
CA ARG A 209 42.26 -23.77 1.24
C ARG A 209 43.36 -23.79 0.18
N LEU A 210 44.01 -22.66 -0.06
CA LEU A 210 45.13 -22.57 -1.00
C LEU A 210 46.39 -23.24 -0.44
N GLU A 211 46.64 -23.10 0.86
CA GLU A 211 47.73 -23.79 1.55
C GLU A 211 47.51 -25.31 1.53
N ALA A 212 46.30 -25.78 1.85
CA ALA A 212 45.96 -27.20 1.75
C ALA A 212 46.16 -27.76 0.32
N ALA A 213 45.81 -26.98 -0.72
CA ALA A 213 45.98 -27.38 -2.12
C ALA A 213 47.42 -27.29 -2.65
N LEU A 214 48.34 -26.62 -1.92
CA LEU A 214 49.76 -26.50 -2.29
C LEU A 214 50.64 -27.56 -1.62
N PHE A 215 50.14 -28.18 -0.54
CA PHE A 215 50.87 -29.18 0.25
C PHE A 215 50.29 -30.61 0.16
N ASP A 216 49.27 -30.83 -0.67
CA ASP A 216 48.86 -32.15 -1.21
C ASP A 216 49.49 -32.39 -2.59
#